data_AF-A0A1V5XN92-F1
#
_entry.id   AF-A0A1V5XN92-F1
#
_cell.length_a   1.000
_cell.length_b   1.000
_cell.length_c   1.000
_cell.angle_alpha   90.00
_cell.angle_beta   90.00
_cell.angle_gamma   90.00
#
_symmetry.space_group_name_H-M   'P 1'
#
loop_
_entity.id
_entity.type
_entity.pdbx_description
1 polymer ?
#
loop_
_entity_poly.entity_id
_entity_poly.type
_entity_poly.pdbx_seq_one_letter_code
_entity_poly.pdbx_strand_id
1 'polypeptide(L)'
;MMRGHHDESIRLALVGTTESQSCASIHPKIRWFIRASFALTLALGLASLWFARTSLIVATCVVAAAFLAALTNYVRKTRRFSKPHASLTMSRSCIALERQGAPSEEVFSFLPQFGFVLLATADRSVWVVALTNRWQTFCVGSIVGPSDKWRFRKLISRAVTTCRSELTRAVQSSKSISMHVEAQSLIRLIEWAKTLDAASLGRILLTDGLGNDVVLEQDQVLTSRGIFRLDQPLDWRGLVFHQGNDSLAVEYQGTWVRQGRSEMVLVSLRGDDVRQSIHDVAAVSSFRADGALKQDARLAASAASDPPAIEQRVAVDRLFMLPFRRALDTAPSEIPKSIPEVFRGDATRPDER
;
A
#
# COMPACT_ATOMS: atom_id res chain seq x y z
N MET A 1 45.22 2.29 0.59
CA MET A 1 44.41 3.24 1.37
C MET A 1 43.02 3.33 0.75
N MET A 2 42.09 2.47 1.17
CA MET A 2 40.68 2.62 0.81
C MET A 2 40.14 3.81 1.61
N ARG A 3 39.73 4.88 0.94
CA ARG A 3 38.98 5.96 1.58
C ARG A 3 37.73 5.31 2.17
N GLY A 4 37.61 5.34 3.51
CA GLY A 4 36.38 4.94 4.19
C GLY A 4 35.26 5.82 3.67
N HIS A 5 34.47 5.31 2.73
CA HIS A 5 33.16 5.86 2.45
C HIS A 5 32.40 5.74 3.76
N HIS A 6 32.17 6.88 4.41
CA HIS A 6 31.22 6.97 5.50
C HIS A 6 29.91 6.38 4.97
N ASP A 7 29.55 5.21 5.50
CA ASP A 7 28.30 4.54 5.18
C ASP A 7 27.20 5.45 5.72
N GLU A 8 26.58 6.20 4.82
CA GLU A 8 25.56 7.18 5.17
C GLU A 8 24.34 6.41 5.67
N SER A 9 24.26 6.24 6.99
CA SER A 9 23.16 5.52 7.60
C SER A 9 21.94 6.42 7.71
N ILE A 10 20.79 5.99 7.19
CA ILE A 10 19.52 6.70 7.34
C ILE A 10 18.77 6.12 8.52
N ARG A 11 18.43 6.96 9.50
CA ARG A 11 17.61 6.57 10.65
C ARG A 11 16.15 6.93 10.43
N LEU A 12 15.27 5.95 10.58
CA LEU A 12 13.81 6.07 10.53
C LEU A 12 13.26 5.83 11.94
N ALA A 13 12.56 6.81 12.49
CA ALA A 13 11.89 6.67 13.79
C ALA A 13 10.66 5.78 13.64
N LEU A 14 10.55 4.73 14.46
CA LEU A 14 9.31 3.97 14.57
C LEU A 14 8.30 4.76 15.39
N VAL A 15 7.09 4.88 14.88
CA VAL A 15 5.97 5.50 15.59
C VAL A 15 5.47 4.49 16.61
N GLY A 16 5.72 4.78 17.90
CA GLY A 16 5.30 3.92 19.00
C GLY A 16 3.80 3.61 18.93
N THR A 17 3.46 2.32 18.97
CA THR A 17 2.08 1.85 18.84
C THR A 17 1.21 2.09 20.06
N THR A 18 1.75 2.63 21.15
CA THR A 18 1.05 2.69 22.44
C THR A 18 -0.24 3.50 22.42
N GLU A 19 -0.51 4.35 21.42
CA GLU A 19 -1.76 5.14 21.35
C GLU A 19 -2.35 5.33 19.92
N SER A 20 -1.80 4.68 18.89
CA SER A 20 -2.20 4.99 17.50
C SER A 20 -3.57 4.45 17.07
N GLN A 21 -4.28 3.67 17.90
CA GLN A 21 -5.68 3.29 17.60
C GLN A 21 -6.69 4.44 17.81
N SER A 22 -6.28 5.60 18.34
CA SER A 22 -7.19 6.72 18.62
C SER A 22 -7.23 7.83 17.55
N CYS A 23 -6.47 7.73 16.45
CA CYS A 23 -6.42 8.81 15.45
C CYS A 23 -7.17 8.49 14.15
N ALA A 24 -8.51 8.54 14.21
CA ALA A 24 -9.34 9.10 13.13
C ALA A 24 -10.76 9.50 13.57
N SER A 25 -11.05 9.61 14.87
CA SER A 25 -12.10 10.54 15.30
C SER A 25 -11.39 11.66 16.05
N ILE A 26 -11.29 12.83 15.43
CA ILE A 26 -11.16 14.05 16.22
C ILE A 26 -12.35 13.99 17.18
N HIS A 27 -12.10 13.69 18.45
CA HIS A 27 -13.13 13.50 19.47
C HIS A 27 -14.17 14.61 19.25
N PRO A 28 -15.47 14.32 19.10
CA PRO A 28 -16.48 15.33 18.72
C PRO A 28 -16.43 16.58 19.61
N LYS A 29 -15.98 16.41 20.87
CA LYS A 29 -15.68 17.47 21.82
C LYS A 29 -14.65 18.50 21.30
N ILE A 30 -13.58 18.08 20.62
CA ILE A 30 -12.54 18.99 20.09
C ILE A 30 -13.08 19.82 18.92
N ARG A 31 -13.86 19.21 18.01
CA ARG A 31 -14.56 19.97 16.95
C ARG A 31 -15.54 20.98 17.56
N TRP A 32 -16.20 20.61 18.65
CA TRP A 32 -17.10 21.49 19.39
C TRP A 32 -16.35 22.64 20.07
N PHE A 33 -15.21 22.38 20.71
CA PHE A 33 -14.35 23.41 21.31
C PHE A 33 -13.80 24.41 20.29
N ILE A 34 -13.33 23.95 19.13
CA ILE A 34 -12.84 24.85 18.06
C ILE A 34 -13.97 25.72 17.54
N ARG A 35 -15.17 25.15 17.30
CA ARG A 35 -16.34 25.90 16.85
C ARG A 35 -16.83 26.91 17.90
N ALA A 36 -16.88 26.51 19.17
CA ALA A 36 -17.29 27.38 20.27
C ALA A 36 -16.31 28.54 20.47
N SER A 37 -15.00 28.28 20.41
CA SER A 37 -13.98 29.33 20.53
C SER A 37 -14.03 30.29 19.35
N PHE A 38 -14.21 29.80 18.13
CA PHE A 38 -14.33 30.65 16.94
C PHE A 38 -15.58 31.53 17.01
N ALA A 39 -16.72 30.95 17.39
CA ALA A 39 -17.97 31.68 17.60
C ALA A 39 -17.84 32.77 18.69
N LEU A 40 -17.14 32.47 19.79
CA LEU A 40 -16.89 33.45 20.85
C LEU A 40 -16.01 34.61 20.37
N THR A 41 -14.92 34.34 19.64
CA THR A 41 -14.10 35.42 19.05
C THR A 41 -14.86 36.25 18.04
N LEU A 42 -15.74 35.65 17.24
CA LEU A 42 -16.55 36.36 16.25
C LEU A 42 -17.62 37.23 16.92
N ALA A 43 -18.28 36.73 17.97
CA ALA A 43 -19.23 37.49 18.78
C ALA A 43 -18.56 38.68 19.48
N LEU A 44 -17.37 38.49 20.06
CA LEU A 44 -16.59 39.57 20.69
C LEU A 44 -16.12 40.60 19.66
N GLY A 45 -15.72 40.17 18.46
CA GLY A 45 -15.35 41.06 17.36
C GLY A 45 -16.53 41.93 16.88
N LEU A 46 -17.72 41.33 16.72
CA LEU A 46 -18.93 42.07 16.35
C LEU A 46 -19.37 43.06 17.42
N ALA A 47 -19.28 42.68 18.71
CA ALA A 47 -19.58 43.58 19.82
C ALA A 47 -18.62 44.79 19.88
N SER A 48 -17.37 44.63 19.42
CA SER A 48 -16.38 45.70 19.39
C SER A 48 -16.64 46.80 18.36
N LEU A 49 -17.35 46.48 17.28
CA LEU A 49 -17.73 47.46 16.26
C LEU A 49 -18.79 48.45 16.76
N TRP A 50 -19.54 48.08 17.81
CA TRP A 50 -20.62 48.89 18.36
C TRP A 50 -20.21 49.75 19.56
N PHE A 51 -19.11 49.41 20.22
CA PHE A 51 -18.61 50.15 21.38
C PHE A 51 -17.17 50.61 21.14
N ALA A 52 -17.01 51.90 20.82
CA ALA A 52 -15.73 52.58 20.60
C ALA A 52 -14.93 52.75 21.91
N ARG A 53 -14.65 51.66 22.62
CA ARG A 53 -13.78 51.64 23.79
C ARG A 53 -12.52 50.86 23.45
N THR A 54 -11.40 51.58 23.44
CA THR A 54 -10.04 51.06 23.22
C THR A 54 -9.71 49.86 24.13
N SER A 55 -10.31 49.77 25.31
CA SER A 55 -10.17 48.63 26.22
C SER A 55 -10.66 47.29 25.64
N LEU A 56 -11.65 47.32 24.73
CA LEU A 56 -12.23 46.10 24.16
C LEU A 56 -11.38 45.53 23.01
N ILE A 57 -10.65 46.40 22.29
CA ILE A 57 -9.65 45.99 21.29
C ILE A 57 -8.46 45.29 21.96
N VAL A 58 -7.98 45.81 23.08
CA VAL A 58 -6.89 45.18 23.83
C VAL A 58 -7.32 43.80 24.34
N ALA A 59 -8.54 43.68 24.87
CA ALA A 59 -9.08 42.41 25.35
C ALA A 59 -9.18 41.34 24.24
N THR A 60 -9.65 41.70 23.04
CA THR A 60 -9.75 40.75 21.92
C THR A 60 -8.37 40.30 21.42
N CYS A 61 -7.39 41.20 21.34
CA CYS A 61 -6.01 40.85 20.99
C CYS A 61 -5.39 39.87 21.99
N VAL A 62 -5.61 40.08 23.30
CA VAL A 62 -5.10 39.18 24.36
C VAL A 62 -5.73 37.79 24.25
N VAL A 63 -7.04 37.69 24.04
CA VAL A 63 -7.73 36.40 23.88
C VAL A 63 -7.25 35.67 22.63
N ALA A 64 -7.08 36.39 21.50
CA ALA A 64 -6.57 35.80 20.27
C ALA A 64 -5.12 35.29 20.42
N ALA A 65 -4.25 36.06 21.08
CA ALA A 65 -2.88 35.66 21.36
C ALA A 65 -2.81 34.45 22.31
N ALA A 66 -3.63 34.43 23.36
CA ALA A 66 -3.74 33.29 24.27
C ALA A 66 -4.25 32.03 23.56
N PHE A 67 -5.22 32.17 22.65
CA PHE A 67 -5.72 31.06 21.83
C PHE A 67 -4.64 30.52 20.88
N LEU A 68 -3.90 31.39 20.19
CA LEU A 68 -2.75 31.01 19.36
C LEU A 68 -1.64 30.34 20.17
N ALA A 69 -1.33 30.85 21.36
CA ALA A 69 -0.35 30.25 22.28
C ALA A 69 -0.83 28.87 22.78
N ALA A 70 -2.11 28.72 23.11
CA ALA A 70 -2.70 27.45 23.52
C ALA A 70 -2.72 26.44 22.36
N LEU A 71 -3.06 26.87 21.14
CA LEU A 71 -3.06 26.04 19.95
C LEU A 71 -1.63 25.59 19.60
N THR A 72 -0.65 26.50 19.63
CA THR A 72 0.75 26.16 19.38
C THR A 72 1.34 25.26 20.46
N ASN A 73 1.03 25.48 21.74
CA ASN A 73 1.42 24.60 22.83
C ASN A 73 0.73 23.24 22.76
N TYR A 74 -0.54 23.18 22.35
CA TYR A 74 -1.26 21.93 22.12
C TYR A 74 -0.61 21.16 20.97
N VAL A 75 -0.36 21.80 19.83
CA VAL A 75 0.35 21.19 18.69
C VAL A 75 1.77 20.77 19.08
N ARG A 76 2.48 21.54 19.92
CA ARG A 76 3.80 21.15 20.43
C ARG A 76 3.71 19.98 21.41
N LYS A 77 2.69 19.95 22.28
CA LYS A 77 2.51 18.89 23.29
C LYS A 77 2.06 17.58 22.64
N THR A 78 1.23 17.63 21.60
CA THR A 78 0.92 16.48 20.76
C THR A 78 2.11 16.05 19.90
N ARG A 79 3.03 16.97 19.56
CA ARG A 79 4.32 16.66 18.90
C ARG A 79 5.44 16.24 19.83
N ARG A 80 5.29 16.35 21.17
CA ARG A 80 6.21 15.71 22.13
C ARG A 80 5.88 14.21 22.16
N PHE A 81 6.04 13.56 21.02
CA PHE A 81 6.10 12.12 20.93
C PHE A 81 7.22 11.66 21.86
N SER A 82 6.90 10.72 22.76
CA SER A 82 7.90 9.98 23.53
C SER A 82 9.02 9.57 22.60
N LYS A 83 10.28 9.73 23.05
CA LYS A 83 11.44 9.26 22.29
C LYS A 83 11.14 7.85 21.80
N PRO A 84 11.21 7.58 20.49
CA PRO A 84 10.81 6.29 19.96
C PRO A 84 11.69 5.22 20.62
N HIS A 85 11.07 4.23 21.25
CA HIS A 85 11.78 3.14 21.94
C HIS A 85 12.57 2.26 20.97
N ALA A 86 12.26 2.36 19.67
CA ALA A 86 12.97 1.69 18.60
C ALA A 86 13.08 2.58 17.36
N SER A 87 14.12 2.36 16.56
CA SER A 87 14.33 2.99 15.26
C SER A 87 14.84 1.97 14.25
N LEU A 88 14.53 2.18 12.99
CA LEU A 88 15.17 1.44 11.90
C LEU A 88 16.36 2.26 11.41
N THR A 89 17.53 1.65 11.37
CA THR A 89 18.71 2.23 10.76
C THR A 89 18.99 1.47 9.48
N MET A 90 19.09 2.20 8.38
CA MET A 90 19.35 1.64 7.06
C MET A 90 20.79 1.89 6.68
N SER A 91 21.47 0.85 6.21
CA SER A 91 22.77 0.92 5.56
C SER A 91 22.61 0.57 4.07
N ARG A 92 23.72 0.49 3.35
CA ARG A 92 23.71 -0.01 1.96
C ARG A 92 23.42 -1.51 1.85
N SER A 93 23.70 -2.27 2.91
CA SER A 93 23.60 -3.74 2.88
C SER A 93 22.39 -4.27 3.61
N CYS A 94 21.88 -3.57 4.62
CA CYS A 94 20.77 -4.05 5.43
C CYS A 94 19.92 -2.94 6.06
N ILE A 95 18.79 -3.35 6.63
CA ILE A 95 17.99 -2.59 7.58
C ILE A 95 18.17 -3.26 8.93
N ALA A 96 18.56 -2.48 9.93
CA ALA A 96 18.69 -2.94 11.30
C ALA A 96 17.68 -2.24 12.21
N LEU A 97 17.14 -2.99 13.17
CA LEU A 97 16.28 -2.50 14.22
C LEU A 97 17.13 -2.18 15.45
N GLU A 98 17.20 -0.91 15.80
CA GLU A 98 17.83 -0.43 17.02
C GLU A 98 16.77 -0.26 18.10
N ARG A 99 16.96 -0.92 19.24
CA ARG A 99 16.12 -0.74 20.44
C ARG A 99 16.95 -0.14 21.55
N GLN A 100 16.34 0.70 22.38
CA GLN A 100 17.06 1.30 23.49
C GLN A 100 17.57 0.21 24.46
N GLY A 101 18.90 0.15 24.65
CA GLY A 101 19.54 -0.80 25.57
C GLY A 101 19.71 -2.22 25.04
N ALA A 102 19.40 -2.49 23.77
CA ALA A 102 19.63 -3.79 23.13
C ALA A 102 20.56 -3.65 21.91
N PRO A 103 21.28 -4.70 21.52
CA PRO A 103 22.11 -4.69 20.33
C PRO A 103 21.25 -4.45 19.08
N SER A 104 21.86 -3.79 18.08
CA SER A 104 21.25 -3.59 16.78
C SER A 104 21.00 -4.96 16.12
N GLU A 105 19.79 -5.18 15.65
CA GLU A 105 19.37 -6.45 15.07
C GLU A 105 19.08 -6.28 13.59
N GLU A 106 19.76 -7.03 12.72
CA GLU A 106 19.44 -7.03 11.30
C GLU A 106 18.04 -7.62 11.05
N VAL A 107 17.17 -6.85 10.42
CA VAL A 107 15.79 -7.27 10.11
C VAL A 107 15.56 -7.49 8.62
N PHE A 108 16.40 -6.92 7.75
CA PHE A 108 16.33 -7.14 6.31
C PHE A 108 17.69 -6.96 5.64
N SER A 109 18.04 -7.83 4.69
CA SER A 109 19.25 -7.71 3.88
C SER A 109 18.89 -7.33 2.45
N PHE A 110 19.62 -6.38 1.87
CA PHE A 110 19.52 -5.99 0.46
C PHE A 110 20.34 -6.89 -0.47
N LEU A 111 21.23 -7.74 0.07
CA LEU A 111 22.12 -8.59 -0.71
C LEU A 111 21.63 -10.04 -0.77
N PRO A 112 21.94 -10.82 -1.83
CA PRO A 112 22.58 -10.39 -3.08
C PRO A 112 21.62 -9.61 -3.99
N GLN A 113 20.31 -9.80 -3.82
CA GLN A 113 19.27 -9.15 -4.61
C GLN A 113 18.05 -8.91 -3.72
N PHE A 114 17.37 -7.81 -3.95
CA PHE A 114 16.12 -7.47 -3.30
C PHE A 114 15.13 -6.87 -4.29
N GLY A 115 13.86 -6.88 -3.94
CA GLY A 115 12.77 -6.21 -4.63
C GLY A 115 11.85 -5.54 -3.62
N PHE A 116 11.05 -4.59 -4.07
CA PHE A 116 10.00 -4.05 -3.21
C PHE A 116 8.75 -3.65 -3.99
N VAL A 117 7.61 -3.81 -3.33
CA VAL A 117 6.32 -3.35 -3.83
C VAL A 117 5.72 -2.34 -2.88
N LEU A 118 5.02 -1.35 -3.44
CA LEU A 118 4.25 -0.40 -2.67
C LEU A 118 2.81 -0.88 -2.61
N LEU A 119 2.28 -1.07 -1.42
CA LEU A 119 0.90 -1.46 -1.15
C LEU A 119 0.18 -0.31 -0.45
N ALA A 120 -1.11 -0.15 -0.70
CA ALA A 120 -1.91 0.87 -0.03
C ALA A 120 -3.37 0.45 0.14
N THR A 121 -4.04 1.01 1.15
CA THR A 121 -5.51 0.90 1.23
C THR A 121 -6.19 1.62 0.08
N ALA A 122 -7.45 1.27 -0.21
CA ALA A 122 -8.23 1.91 -1.27
C ALA A 122 -8.37 3.43 -1.08
N ASP A 123 -8.55 3.89 0.16
CA ASP A 123 -8.58 5.33 0.51
C ASP A 123 -7.18 5.97 0.57
N ARG A 124 -6.11 5.21 0.30
CA ARG A 124 -4.70 5.61 0.35
C ARG A 124 -4.26 6.20 1.70
N SER A 125 -4.95 5.90 2.80
CA SER A 125 -4.60 6.41 4.14
C SER A 125 -3.55 5.55 4.85
N VAL A 126 -3.35 4.30 4.45
CA VAL A 126 -2.29 3.44 4.96
C VAL A 126 -1.48 2.92 3.80
N TRP A 127 -0.16 3.11 3.86
CA TRP A 127 0.79 2.63 2.86
C TRP A 127 1.76 1.66 3.51
N VAL A 128 2.20 0.68 2.75
CA VAL A 128 3.18 -0.30 3.17
C VAL A 128 4.18 -0.51 2.05
N VAL A 129 5.45 -0.44 2.37
CA VAL A 129 6.52 -0.93 1.50
C VAL A 129 6.83 -2.35 1.95
N ALA A 130 6.56 -3.31 1.07
CA ALA A 130 6.95 -4.71 1.29
C ALA A 130 8.26 -4.95 0.55
N LEU A 131 9.35 -5.02 1.32
CA LEU A 131 10.67 -5.41 0.86
C LEU A 131 10.74 -6.93 0.81
N THR A 132 11.27 -7.47 -0.28
CA THR A 132 11.34 -8.91 -0.52
C THR A 132 12.75 -9.29 -0.93
N ASN A 133 13.23 -10.40 -0.39
CA ASN A 133 14.41 -11.11 -0.87
C ASN A 133 14.11 -12.61 -0.78
N ARG A 134 15.05 -13.45 -1.23
CA ARG A 134 14.85 -14.90 -1.27
C ARG A 134 14.49 -15.53 0.08
N TRP A 135 14.91 -14.91 1.19
CA TRP A 135 14.75 -15.51 2.52
C TRP A 135 13.58 -14.94 3.30
N GLN A 136 13.16 -13.70 3.03
CA GLN A 136 12.13 -13.04 3.82
C GLN A 136 11.43 -11.89 3.10
N THR A 137 10.24 -11.59 3.63
CA THR A 137 9.49 -10.36 3.35
C THR A 137 9.50 -9.49 4.60
N PHE A 138 9.89 -8.21 4.44
CA PHE A 138 9.90 -7.21 5.51
C PHE A 138 9.00 -6.03 5.12
N CYS A 139 7.98 -5.75 5.94
CA CYS A 139 6.98 -4.74 5.66
C CYS A 139 7.15 -3.53 6.58
N VAL A 140 7.23 -2.33 6.00
CA VAL A 140 7.26 -1.06 6.74
C VAL A 140 6.04 -0.23 6.33
N GLY A 141 5.22 0.14 7.30
CA GLY A 141 3.97 0.86 7.10
C GLY A 141 4.05 2.34 7.44
N SER A 142 3.12 3.13 6.92
CA SER A 142 2.89 4.50 7.34
C SER A 142 1.42 4.90 7.19
N ILE A 143 0.96 5.81 8.06
CA ILE A 143 -0.34 6.46 7.94
C ILE A 143 -0.12 7.76 7.16
N VAL A 144 -0.89 7.96 6.10
CA VAL A 144 -0.70 9.05 5.13
C VAL A 144 -1.88 10.01 5.18
N GLY A 145 -1.59 11.26 5.55
CA GLY A 145 -2.57 12.33 5.64
C GLY A 145 -2.94 12.91 4.25
N PRO A 146 -4.01 13.71 4.16
CA PRO A 146 -4.43 14.33 2.89
C PRO A 146 -3.35 15.18 2.21
N SER A 147 -2.52 15.90 2.98
CA SER A 147 -1.41 16.70 2.48
C SER A 147 -0.34 15.84 1.79
N ASP A 148 -0.03 14.69 2.38
CA ASP A 148 0.98 13.76 1.87
C ASP A 148 0.48 13.04 0.60
N LYS A 149 -0.83 12.71 0.56
CA LYS A 149 -1.45 12.12 -0.64
C LYS A 149 -1.23 12.98 -1.88
N TRP A 150 -1.37 14.30 -1.76
CA TRP A 150 -1.10 15.21 -2.87
C TRP A 150 0.38 15.24 -3.24
N ARG A 151 1.26 15.41 -2.25
CA ARG A 151 2.71 15.52 -2.44
C ARG A 151 3.30 14.31 -3.16
N PHE A 152 2.78 13.13 -2.87
CA PHE A 152 3.34 11.86 -3.34
C PHE A 152 2.47 11.16 -4.40
N ARG A 153 1.60 11.91 -5.10
CA ARG A 153 0.66 11.38 -6.09
C ARG A 153 1.28 10.44 -7.13
N LYS A 154 2.50 10.71 -7.61
CA LYS A 154 3.22 9.86 -8.58
C LYS A 154 3.63 8.49 -8.02
N LEU A 155 3.93 8.41 -6.73
CA LEU A 155 4.22 7.14 -6.05
C LEU A 155 2.92 6.39 -5.76
N ILE A 156 1.87 7.11 -5.35
CA ILE A 156 0.54 6.53 -5.09
C ILE A 156 -0.02 5.79 -6.29
N SER A 157 0.13 6.36 -7.50
CA SER A 157 -0.36 5.70 -8.70
C SER A 157 0.34 4.38 -9.00
N ARG A 158 1.50 4.11 -8.38
CA ARG A 158 2.21 2.83 -8.46
C ARG A 158 1.85 1.87 -7.33
N ALA A 159 1.18 2.34 -6.28
CA ALA A 159 0.78 1.50 -5.16
C ALA A 159 -0.31 0.51 -5.61
N VAL A 160 -0.16 -0.75 -5.20
CA VAL A 160 -1.16 -1.80 -5.40
C VAL A 160 -2.15 -1.77 -4.25
N THR A 161 -3.44 -1.86 -4.57
CA THR A 161 -4.48 -1.74 -3.55
C THR A 161 -4.65 -3.04 -2.77
N THR A 162 -4.75 -2.93 -1.44
CA THR A 162 -4.91 -4.08 -0.55
C THR A 162 -5.85 -3.72 0.61
N CYS A 163 -6.48 -4.72 1.22
CA CYS A 163 -7.32 -4.55 2.39
C CYS A 163 -6.53 -4.02 3.60
N ARG A 164 -7.17 -3.20 4.42
CA ARG A 164 -6.51 -2.58 5.59
C ARG A 164 -6.07 -3.60 6.64
N SER A 165 -6.89 -4.62 6.88
CA SER A 165 -6.60 -5.76 7.76
C SER A 165 -5.30 -6.45 7.37
N GLU A 166 -5.11 -6.66 6.07
CA GLU A 166 -3.92 -7.30 5.50
C GLU A 166 -2.68 -6.45 5.70
N LEU A 167 -2.77 -5.16 5.41
CA LEU A 167 -1.65 -4.24 5.62
C LEU A 167 -1.31 -4.09 7.10
N THR A 168 -2.32 -4.06 7.97
CA THR A 168 -2.13 -4.05 9.42
C THR A 168 -1.38 -5.30 9.87
N ARG A 169 -1.80 -6.48 9.38
CA ARG A 169 -1.14 -7.76 9.69
C ARG A 169 0.28 -7.83 9.13
N ALA A 170 0.50 -7.32 7.92
CA ALA A 170 1.81 -7.32 7.28
C ALA A 170 2.84 -6.49 8.07
N VAL A 171 2.41 -5.35 8.63
CA VAL A 171 3.29 -4.43 9.38
C VAL A 171 3.51 -4.90 10.83
N GLN A 172 2.67 -5.82 11.33
CA GLN A 172 2.89 -6.48 12.61
C GLN A 172 4.02 -7.51 12.48
N SER A 173 5.18 -7.20 13.05
CA SER A 173 6.28 -8.16 13.13
C SER A 173 5.91 -9.32 14.06
N SER A 174 6.47 -10.51 13.80
CA SER A 174 6.45 -11.65 14.72
C SER A 174 6.98 -11.30 16.13
N LYS A 175 7.78 -10.23 16.24
CA LYS A 175 8.35 -9.72 17.51
C LYS A 175 7.46 -8.71 18.23
N SER A 176 6.17 -8.65 17.91
CA SER A 176 5.16 -7.76 18.54
C SER A 176 5.41 -6.26 18.39
N ILE A 177 6.35 -5.85 17.54
CA ILE A 177 6.58 -4.44 17.19
C ILE A 177 5.91 -4.17 15.85
N SER A 178 5.05 -3.15 15.81
CA SER A 178 4.51 -2.69 14.53
C SER A 178 5.54 -1.79 13.84
N MET A 179 5.85 -2.11 12.59
CA MET A 179 6.84 -1.38 11.79
C MET A 179 6.23 -0.15 11.12
N HIS A 180 5.60 0.73 11.91
CA HIS A 180 5.09 2.00 11.42
C HIS A 180 6.12 3.11 11.53
N VAL A 181 6.31 3.87 10.45
CA VAL A 181 7.15 5.07 10.40
C VAL A 181 6.34 6.28 9.95
N GLU A 182 6.88 7.48 10.15
CA GLU A 182 6.29 8.69 9.56
C GLU A 182 6.30 8.64 8.03
N ALA A 183 5.33 9.29 7.38
CA ALA A 183 5.19 9.24 5.92
C ALA A 183 6.48 9.71 5.20
N GLN A 184 7.12 10.77 5.68
CA GLN A 184 8.40 11.24 5.12
C GLN A 184 9.53 10.22 5.27
N SER A 185 9.55 9.48 6.37
CA SER A 185 10.52 8.40 6.60
C SER A 185 10.28 7.22 5.66
N LEU A 186 9.02 6.85 5.40
CA LEU A 186 8.68 5.83 4.41
C LEU A 186 9.12 6.23 3.00
N ILE A 187 8.98 7.52 2.64
CA ILE A 187 9.46 8.01 1.35
C ILE A 187 10.98 7.95 1.24
N ARG A 188 11.71 8.32 2.30
CA ARG A 188 13.17 8.17 2.34
C ARG A 188 13.60 6.72 2.14
N LEU A 189 12.89 5.76 2.74
CA LEU A 189 13.11 4.33 2.51
C LEU A 189 12.94 3.96 1.03
N ILE A 190 11.86 4.42 0.39
CA ILE A 190 11.59 4.15 -1.03
C ILE A 190 12.67 4.77 -1.92
N GLU A 191 13.02 6.03 -1.67
CA GLU A 191 14.04 6.74 -2.45
C GLU A 191 15.41 6.07 -2.31
N TRP A 192 15.80 5.70 -1.08
CA TRP A 192 17.02 4.95 -0.81
C TRP A 192 17.04 3.58 -1.49
N ALA A 193 15.96 2.81 -1.38
CA ALA A 193 15.87 1.51 -2.06
C ALA A 193 16.08 1.64 -3.58
N LYS A 194 15.52 2.70 -4.18
CA LYS A 194 15.72 2.99 -5.61
C LYS A 194 17.13 3.46 -5.97
N THR A 195 17.87 4.10 -5.05
CA THR A 195 19.27 4.47 -5.31
C THR A 195 20.19 3.26 -5.22
N LEU A 196 19.85 2.25 -4.42
CA LEU A 196 20.57 0.97 -4.37
C LEU A 196 20.34 0.13 -5.62
N ASP A 197 19.09 -0.02 -6.06
CA ASP A 197 18.74 -0.68 -7.32
C ASP A 197 17.48 -0.06 -7.91
N ALA A 198 17.60 0.61 -9.06
CA ALA A 198 16.46 1.25 -9.72
C ALA A 198 15.41 0.23 -10.21
N ALA A 199 15.83 -1.01 -10.50
CA ALA A 199 14.97 -2.09 -10.95
C ALA A 199 14.32 -2.88 -9.80
N SER A 200 14.58 -2.53 -8.53
CA SER A 200 13.97 -3.22 -7.39
C SER A 200 12.48 -2.87 -7.23
N LEU A 201 12.03 -1.72 -7.74
CA LEU A 201 10.63 -1.31 -7.64
C LEU A 201 9.75 -2.18 -8.53
N GLY A 202 8.82 -2.92 -7.92
CA GLY A 202 7.94 -3.86 -8.61
C GLY A 202 8.49 -5.28 -8.67
N ARG A 203 9.78 -5.47 -8.37
CA ARG A 203 10.39 -6.81 -8.24
C ARG A 203 9.86 -7.49 -6.97
N ILE A 204 9.55 -8.78 -7.08
CA ILE A 204 9.11 -9.62 -5.97
C ILE A 204 10.00 -10.85 -5.94
N LEU A 205 10.62 -11.13 -4.80
CA LEU A 205 11.46 -12.30 -4.59
C LEU A 205 10.86 -13.09 -3.42
N LEU A 206 10.23 -14.22 -3.71
CA LEU A 206 9.60 -15.07 -2.71
C LEU A 206 10.11 -16.50 -2.85
N THR A 207 9.83 -17.29 -1.82
CA THR A 207 10.05 -18.72 -1.81
C THR A 207 8.72 -19.40 -1.46
N ASP A 208 8.32 -20.41 -2.23
CA ASP A 208 7.11 -21.18 -1.98
C ASP A 208 7.25 -22.09 -0.75
N GLY A 209 6.16 -22.77 -0.36
CA GLY A 209 6.17 -23.68 0.80
C GLY A 209 7.07 -24.92 0.65
N LEU A 210 7.60 -25.16 -0.55
CA LEU A 210 8.53 -26.26 -0.87
C LEU A 210 9.98 -25.78 -1.00
N GLY A 211 10.25 -24.48 -0.81
CA GLY A 211 11.59 -23.92 -0.94
C GLY A 211 11.96 -23.50 -2.37
N ASN A 212 11.03 -23.52 -3.34
CA ASN A 212 11.31 -23.07 -4.69
C ASN A 212 11.12 -21.57 -4.84
N ASP A 213 11.92 -20.97 -5.72
CA ASP A 213 11.84 -19.54 -5.98
C ASP A 213 10.54 -19.19 -6.72
N VAL A 214 9.90 -18.11 -6.29
CA VAL A 214 8.78 -17.45 -6.97
C VAL A 214 9.17 -15.99 -7.15
N VAL A 215 9.62 -15.64 -8.35
CA VAL A 215 10.22 -14.35 -8.65
C VAL A 215 9.42 -13.63 -9.71
N LEU A 216 9.05 -12.37 -9.43
CA LEU A 216 8.61 -11.41 -10.42
C LEU A 216 9.76 -10.46 -10.69
N GLU A 217 10.27 -10.46 -11.91
CA GLU A 217 11.13 -9.40 -12.43
C GLU A 217 10.37 -8.52 -13.41
N GLN A 218 11.04 -7.54 -14.00
CA GLN A 218 10.40 -6.56 -14.88
C GLN A 218 9.79 -7.19 -16.14
N ASP A 219 10.41 -8.24 -16.65
CA ASP A 219 10.10 -8.88 -17.93
C ASP A 219 9.76 -10.37 -17.81
N GLN A 220 9.76 -10.94 -16.60
CA GLN A 220 9.48 -12.37 -16.43
C GLN A 220 8.93 -12.72 -15.05
N VAL A 221 8.21 -13.84 -15.00
CA VAL A 221 7.83 -14.56 -13.79
C VAL A 221 8.55 -15.90 -13.78
N LEU A 222 9.44 -16.12 -12.81
CA LEU A 222 10.14 -17.38 -12.59
C LEU A 222 9.47 -18.14 -11.45
N THR A 223 9.19 -19.42 -11.68
CA THR A 223 8.65 -20.35 -10.68
C THR A 223 9.29 -21.72 -10.82
N SER A 224 8.98 -22.65 -9.90
CA SER A 224 9.27 -24.08 -10.06
C SER A 224 8.66 -24.71 -11.32
N ARG A 225 7.68 -24.06 -11.96
CA ARG A 225 7.02 -24.53 -13.19
C ARG A 225 7.65 -24.02 -14.48
N GLY A 226 8.60 -23.10 -14.37
CA GLY A 226 9.31 -22.52 -15.51
C GLY A 226 9.33 -20.99 -15.49
N ILE A 227 9.72 -20.44 -16.64
CA ILE A 227 9.86 -19.01 -16.86
C ILE A 227 8.73 -18.56 -17.80
N PHE A 228 7.94 -17.59 -17.35
CA PHE A 228 6.90 -16.94 -18.13
C PHE A 228 7.36 -15.52 -18.46
N ARG A 229 7.63 -15.24 -19.73
CA ARG A 229 8.12 -13.94 -20.15
C ARG A 229 6.96 -12.98 -20.37
N LEU A 230 7.01 -11.81 -19.73
CA LEU A 230 6.00 -10.76 -19.79
C LEU A 230 6.14 -9.90 -21.06
N ASP A 231 7.24 -10.01 -21.80
CA ASP A 231 7.43 -9.40 -23.12
C ASP A 231 6.84 -10.22 -24.27
N GLN A 232 6.37 -11.44 -23.97
CA GLN A 232 5.77 -12.36 -24.93
C GLN A 232 4.27 -12.54 -24.67
N PRO A 233 3.49 -12.91 -25.69
CA PRO A 233 2.08 -13.19 -25.53
C PRO A 233 1.85 -14.23 -24.42
N LEU A 234 0.91 -13.95 -23.53
CA LEU A 234 0.43 -14.89 -22.52
C LEU A 234 -1.06 -14.68 -22.25
N ASP A 235 -1.71 -15.71 -21.73
CA ASP A 235 -3.06 -15.62 -21.19
C ASP A 235 -3.01 -15.76 -19.66
N TRP A 236 -3.85 -14.99 -18.98
CA TRP A 236 -4.01 -15.14 -17.53
C TRP A 236 -5.44 -14.87 -17.10
N ARG A 237 -5.86 -15.50 -15.99
CA ARG A 237 -7.16 -15.23 -15.36
C ARG A 237 -7.14 -15.47 -13.86
N GLY A 238 -7.91 -14.66 -13.14
CA GLY A 238 -8.16 -14.85 -11.71
C GLY A 238 -9.20 -15.95 -11.46
N LEU A 239 -8.95 -16.79 -10.47
CA LEU A 239 -9.83 -17.89 -10.09
C LEU A 239 -9.99 -17.98 -8.57
N VAL A 240 -11.10 -18.52 -8.12
CA VAL A 240 -11.41 -18.83 -6.71
C VAL A 240 -11.93 -20.25 -6.66
N PHE A 241 -11.44 -21.03 -5.71
CA PHE A 241 -11.86 -22.42 -5.54
C PHE A 241 -11.83 -22.80 -4.05
N HIS A 242 -12.58 -23.84 -3.72
CA HIS A 242 -12.63 -24.41 -2.38
C HIS A 242 -11.85 -25.71 -2.35
N GLN A 243 -11.11 -25.98 -1.26
CA GLN A 243 -10.47 -27.27 -1.05
C GLN A 243 -10.76 -27.78 0.35
N GLY A 244 -11.23 -29.03 0.43
CA GLY A 244 -11.69 -29.68 1.66
C GLY A 244 -13.08 -30.27 1.48
N ASN A 245 -13.58 -30.93 2.52
CA ASN A 245 -14.97 -31.40 2.57
C ASN A 245 -15.87 -30.23 3.04
N ASP A 246 -17.14 -30.21 2.64
CA ASP A 246 -18.09 -29.08 2.79
C ASP A 246 -18.02 -28.32 4.14
N SER A 247 -17.81 -29.00 5.27
CA SER A 247 -17.76 -28.38 6.61
C SER A 247 -16.43 -27.71 6.97
N LEU A 248 -15.34 -28.00 6.25
CA LEU A 248 -13.98 -27.50 6.50
C LEU A 248 -13.32 -26.98 5.21
N ALA A 249 -14.12 -26.60 4.23
CA ALA A 249 -13.64 -26.10 2.96
C ALA A 249 -12.89 -24.78 3.14
N VAL A 250 -11.60 -24.78 2.80
CA VAL A 250 -10.77 -23.57 2.79
C VAL A 250 -10.89 -22.92 1.42
N GLU A 251 -11.17 -21.63 1.40
CA GLU A 251 -11.28 -20.86 0.18
C GLU A 251 -9.91 -20.31 -0.25
N TYR A 252 -9.55 -20.57 -1.50
CA TYR A 252 -8.31 -20.14 -2.12
C TYR A 252 -8.61 -19.15 -3.24
N GLN A 253 -7.69 -18.22 -3.45
CA GLN A 253 -7.61 -17.45 -4.68
C GLN A 253 -6.42 -17.93 -5.50
N GLY A 254 -6.56 -17.87 -6.81
CA GLY A 254 -5.49 -18.20 -7.72
C GLY A 254 -5.41 -17.29 -8.94
N THR A 255 -4.29 -17.40 -9.64
CA THR A 255 -4.06 -16.77 -10.93
C THR A 255 -3.49 -17.83 -11.86
N TRP A 256 -4.31 -18.31 -12.79
CA TRP A 256 -3.86 -19.21 -13.86
C TRP A 256 -3.15 -18.41 -14.92
N VAL A 257 -2.02 -18.93 -15.39
CA VAL A 257 -1.17 -18.31 -16.42
C VAL A 257 -0.81 -19.39 -17.43
N ARG A 258 -0.91 -19.05 -18.72
CA ARG A 258 -0.52 -19.91 -19.83
C ARG A 258 0.34 -19.13 -20.83
N GLN A 259 1.44 -19.74 -21.24
CA GLN A 259 2.30 -19.24 -22.32
C GLN A 259 2.74 -20.42 -23.18
N GLY A 260 2.22 -20.49 -24.40
CA GLY A 260 2.41 -21.64 -25.28
C GLY A 260 1.83 -22.93 -24.68
N ARG A 261 2.72 -23.89 -24.35
CA ARG A 261 2.36 -25.19 -23.72
C ARG A 261 2.55 -25.21 -22.20
N SER A 262 3.13 -24.16 -21.64
CA SER A 262 3.43 -24.06 -20.22
C SER A 262 2.24 -23.44 -19.49
N GLU A 263 1.83 -24.08 -18.40
CA GLU A 263 0.76 -23.59 -17.53
C GLU A 263 1.19 -23.63 -16.07
N MET A 264 0.74 -22.63 -15.31
CA MET A 264 0.88 -22.60 -13.87
C MET A 264 -0.33 -21.93 -13.22
N VAL A 265 -0.52 -22.18 -11.93
CA VAL A 265 -1.48 -21.45 -11.10
C VAL A 265 -0.78 -20.94 -9.86
N LEU A 266 -0.63 -19.62 -9.75
CA LEU A 266 -0.24 -18.99 -8.49
C LEU A 266 -1.43 -19.10 -7.52
N VAL A 267 -1.23 -19.63 -6.32
CA VAL A 267 -2.30 -19.89 -5.34
C VAL A 267 -1.97 -19.25 -4.00
N SER A 268 -2.97 -18.64 -3.36
CA SER A 268 -2.89 -18.21 -1.97
C SER A 268 -4.20 -18.48 -1.24
N LEU A 269 -4.16 -18.50 0.08
CA LEU A 269 -5.39 -18.40 0.89
C LEU A 269 -6.14 -17.12 0.49
N ARG A 270 -7.48 -17.20 0.42
CA ARG A 270 -8.29 -16.00 0.18
C ARG A 270 -8.23 -15.11 1.42
N GLY A 271 -7.89 -13.83 1.20
CA GLY A 271 -7.97 -12.80 2.22
C GLY A 271 -9.29 -12.03 2.14
N ASP A 272 -9.32 -10.87 2.79
CA ASP A 272 -10.46 -9.96 2.69
C ASP A 272 -10.65 -9.44 1.25
N ASP A 273 -11.90 -9.18 0.85
CA ASP A 273 -12.20 -8.73 -0.50
C ASP A 273 -11.78 -7.28 -0.76
N VAL A 274 -10.72 -7.12 -1.56
CA VAL A 274 -10.20 -5.82 -2.00
C VAL A 274 -11.26 -5.03 -2.77
N ARG A 275 -12.14 -5.70 -3.51
CA ARG A 275 -13.20 -5.04 -4.29
C ARG A 275 -14.20 -4.36 -3.39
N GLN A 276 -14.57 -5.01 -2.27
CA GLN A 276 -15.46 -4.41 -1.28
C GLN A 276 -14.82 -3.15 -0.69
N SER A 277 -13.54 -3.22 -0.30
CA SER A 277 -12.80 -2.06 0.20
C SER A 277 -12.75 -0.91 -0.80
N ILE A 278 -12.61 -1.19 -2.09
CA ILE A 278 -12.62 -0.17 -3.15
C ILE A 278 -14.03 0.40 -3.33
N HIS A 279 -15.07 -0.44 -3.33
CA HIS A 279 -16.46 -0.02 -3.46
C HIS A 279 -16.88 0.89 -2.31
N ASP A 280 -16.54 0.56 -1.08
CA ASP A 280 -16.87 1.36 0.11
C ASP A 280 -16.25 2.76 0.03
N VAL A 281 -15.00 2.86 -0.44
CA VAL A 281 -14.31 4.14 -0.65
C VAL A 281 -14.93 4.92 -1.81
N ALA A 282 -15.31 4.24 -2.89
CA ALA A 282 -15.97 4.87 -4.03
C ALA A 282 -17.36 5.43 -3.67
N ALA A 283 -18.08 4.77 -2.76
CA ALA A 283 -19.38 5.23 -2.28
C ALA A 283 -19.29 6.48 -1.40
N VAL A 284 -18.23 6.60 -0.59
CA VAL A 284 -18.06 7.72 0.36
C VAL A 284 -17.35 8.92 -0.28
N SER A 285 -16.53 8.70 -1.31
CA SER A 285 -15.71 9.75 -1.90
C SER A 285 -16.23 10.19 -3.26
N SER A 286 -16.42 11.50 -3.44
CA SER A 286 -16.53 12.13 -4.77
C SER A 286 -15.20 12.12 -5.54
N PHE A 287 -14.23 11.30 -5.10
CA PHE A 287 -12.90 11.27 -5.65
C PHE A 287 -12.98 10.73 -7.07
N ARG A 288 -12.70 11.61 -8.04
CA ARG A 288 -12.55 11.28 -9.46
C ARG A 288 -11.79 9.97 -9.59
N ALA A 289 -12.41 9.02 -10.28
CA ALA A 289 -11.90 7.70 -10.63
C ALA A 289 -10.37 7.62 -10.75
N ASP A 290 -9.70 7.16 -9.70
CA ASP A 290 -8.30 6.74 -9.78
C ASP A 290 -8.26 5.53 -10.72
N GLY A 291 -7.64 5.70 -11.90
CA GLY A 291 -7.50 4.64 -12.89
C GLY A 291 -6.82 3.39 -12.31
N ALA A 292 -5.88 3.58 -11.37
CA ALA A 292 -5.20 2.48 -10.70
C ALA A 292 -6.16 1.69 -9.78
N LEU A 293 -7.09 2.36 -9.09
CA LEU A 293 -8.12 1.68 -8.28
C LEU A 293 -9.08 0.88 -9.16
N LYS A 294 -9.51 1.44 -10.30
CA LYS A 294 -10.36 0.73 -11.26
C LYS A 294 -9.65 -0.49 -11.84
N GLN A 295 -8.37 -0.34 -12.19
CA GLN A 295 -7.55 -1.44 -12.65
C GLN A 295 -7.46 -2.52 -11.56
N ASP A 296 -7.14 -2.16 -10.31
CA ASP A 296 -7.07 -3.11 -9.20
C ASP A 296 -8.38 -3.84 -8.93
N ALA A 297 -9.51 -3.13 -8.97
CA ALA A 297 -10.82 -3.75 -8.80
C ALA A 297 -11.11 -4.77 -9.90
N ARG A 298 -10.73 -4.48 -11.15
CA ARG A 298 -10.83 -5.41 -12.28
C ARG A 298 -9.92 -6.62 -12.09
N LEU A 299 -8.65 -6.39 -11.71
CA LEU A 299 -7.66 -7.45 -11.53
C LEU A 299 -7.93 -8.32 -10.30
N ALA A 300 -8.58 -7.77 -9.27
CA ALA A 300 -9.00 -8.53 -8.08
C ALA A 300 -10.17 -9.47 -8.39
N ALA A 301 -10.97 -9.18 -9.42
CA ALA A 301 -12.06 -10.05 -9.83
C ALA A 301 -11.53 -11.44 -10.22
N SER A 302 -12.18 -12.47 -9.68
CA SER A 302 -11.82 -13.86 -9.87
C SER A 302 -13.11 -14.67 -10.07
N ALA A 303 -13.11 -15.61 -11.00
CA ALA A 303 -14.26 -16.47 -11.26
C ALA A 303 -14.19 -17.73 -10.38
N ALA A 304 -15.34 -18.24 -9.96
CA ALA A 304 -15.38 -19.56 -9.33
C ALA A 304 -14.92 -20.61 -10.36
N SER A 305 -14.04 -21.52 -9.94
CA SER A 305 -13.55 -22.62 -10.77
C SER A 305 -13.35 -23.88 -9.94
N ASP A 306 -13.19 -25.00 -10.63
CA ASP A 306 -12.69 -26.21 -10.00
C ASP A 306 -11.25 -26.00 -9.49
N PRO A 307 -10.83 -26.71 -8.43
CA PRO A 307 -9.47 -26.66 -7.95
C PRO A 307 -8.48 -27.11 -9.04
N PRO A 308 -7.43 -26.32 -9.32
CA PRO A 308 -6.42 -26.72 -10.31
C PRO A 308 -5.65 -27.97 -9.84
N ALA A 309 -5.03 -28.70 -10.75
CA ALA A 309 -4.23 -29.87 -10.38
C ALA A 309 -3.05 -29.47 -9.48
N ILE A 310 -2.68 -30.31 -8.51
CA ILE A 310 -1.68 -29.96 -7.47
C ILE A 310 -0.33 -29.63 -8.11
N GLU A 311 0.04 -30.37 -9.14
CA GLU A 311 1.22 -30.21 -9.97
C GLU A 311 1.24 -28.93 -10.81
N GLN A 312 0.17 -28.14 -10.85
CA GLN A 312 0.16 -26.81 -11.48
C GLN A 312 0.31 -25.69 -10.46
N ARG A 313 0.11 -25.98 -9.17
CA ARG A 313 0.03 -24.97 -8.12
C ARG A 313 1.42 -24.49 -7.72
N VAL A 314 1.53 -23.18 -7.53
CA VAL A 314 2.69 -22.48 -6.97
C VAL A 314 2.17 -21.60 -5.84
N ALA A 315 2.59 -21.86 -4.60
CA ALA A 315 2.11 -21.12 -3.45
C ALA A 315 2.74 -19.72 -3.42
N VAL A 316 1.92 -18.69 -3.20
CA VAL A 316 2.36 -17.29 -3.08
C VAL A 316 1.66 -16.66 -1.88
N ASP A 317 2.35 -15.76 -1.17
CA ASP A 317 1.68 -14.94 -0.15
C ASP A 317 0.64 -14.03 -0.81
N ARG A 318 -0.57 -14.03 -0.24
CA ARG A 318 -1.73 -13.26 -0.70
C ARG A 318 -1.45 -11.76 -0.86
N LEU A 319 -0.51 -11.17 -0.12
CA LEU A 319 -0.09 -9.77 -0.30
C LEU A 319 0.43 -9.48 -1.70
N PHE A 320 0.99 -10.50 -2.37
CA PHE A 320 1.63 -10.38 -3.67
C PHE A 320 0.77 -10.84 -4.85
N MET A 321 -0.40 -11.44 -4.59
CA MET A 321 -1.28 -11.93 -5.66
C MET A 321 -1.69 -10.81 -6.64
N LEU A 322 -2.13 -9.65 -6.13
CA LEU A 322 -2.53 -8.53 -6.98
C LEU A 322 -1.33 -7.85 -7.68
N PRO A 323 -0.16 -7.67 -7.02
CA PRO A 323 1.07 -7.31 -7.73
C PRO A 323 1.42 -8.22 -8.91
N PHE A 324 1.34 -9.55 -8.76
CA PHE A 324 1.53 -10.49 -9.88
C PHE A 324 0.53 -10.27 -11.01
N ARG A 325 -0.77 -10.16 -10.68
CA ARG A 325 -1.82 -9.90 -11.67
C ARG A 325 -1.62 -8.58 -12.42
N ARG A 326 -1.14 -7.54 -11.75
CA ARG A 326 -0.78 -6.27 -12.42
C ARG A 326 0.34 -6.44 -13.43
N ALA A 327 1.38 -7.20 -13.10
CA ALA A 327 2.46 -7.45 -14.03
C ALA A 327 1.99 -8.29 -15.23
N LEU A 328 1.20 -9.34 -14.99
CA LEU A 328 0.61 -10.16 -16.05
C LEU A 328 -0.33 -9.36 -16.97
N ASP A 329 -1.09 -8.40 -16.44
CA ASP A 329 -1.95 -7.49 -17.21
C ASP A 329 -1.18 -6.55 -18.15
N THR A 330 0.14 -6.39 -17.94
CA THR A 330 0.99 -5.61 -18.86
C THR A 330 1.53 -6.41 -20.04
N ALA A 331 1.45 -7.75 -19.99
CA ALA A 331 1.92 -8.61 -21.06
C ALA A 331 0.97 -8.55 -22.28
N PRO A 332 1.49 -8.72 -23.51
CA PRO A 332 0.62 -8.87 -24.68
C PRO A 332 -0.25 -10.12 -24.53
N SER A 333 -1.48 -10.07 -25.02
CA SER A 333 -2.41 -11.21 -24.93
C SER A 333 -2.23 -12.16 -26.12
N GLU A 334 -2.25 -13.48 -25.88
CA GLU A 334 -2.25 -14.49 -26.97
C GLU A 334 -3.51 -14.40 -27.83
N ILE A 335 -4.65 -14.11 -27.22
CA ILE A 335 -5.92 -13.92 -27.92
C ILE A 335 -5.88 -12.51 -28.55
N PRO A 336 -5.85 -12.39 -29.89
CA PRO A 336 -6.10 -11.10 -30.51
C PRO A 336 -7.49 -10.68 -30.04
N LYS A 337 -7.62 -9.50 -29.41
CA LYS A 337 -8.93 -8.89 -29.20
C LYS A 337 -9.56 -8.79 -30.58
N SER A 338 -10.38 -9.77 -30.96
CA SER A 338 -11.09 -9.79 -32.21
C SER A 338 -11.83 -8.46 -32.27
N ILE A 339 -11.46 -7.64 -33.25
CA ILE A 339 -12.15 -6.40 -33.58
C ILE A 339 -13.64 -6.75 -33.57
N PRO A 340 -14.49 -6.07 -32.78
CA PRO A 340 -15.91 -6.37 -32.80
C PRO A 340 -16.39 -6.28 -34.25
N GLU A 341 -16.98 -7.36 -34.76
CA GLU A 341 -17.69 -7.41 -36.06
C GLU A 341 -18.90 -6.47 -35.99
N VAL A 342 -18.64 -5.17 -35.99
CA VAL A 342 -19.64 -4.11 -36.14
C VAL A 342 -19.23 -3.41 -37.42
N PHE A 343 -19.54 -4.03 -38.56
CA PHE A 343 -19.66 -3.48 -39.92
C PHE A 343 -19.51 -4.61 -40.95
N ARG A 344 -20.29 -5.69 -40.82
CA ARG A 344 -20.76 -6.43 -41.99
C ARG A 344 -22.21 -6.04 -42.16
N GLY A 345 -22.41 -4.91 -42.84
CA GLY A 345 -23.73 -4.47 -43.22
C GLY A 345 -24.36 -5.52 -44.12
N ASP A 346 -25.46 -6.10 -43.65
CA ASP A 346 -26.46 -6.73 -44.50
C ASP A 346 -27.01 -5.66 -45.45
N ALA A 347 -26.39 -5.56 -46.62
CA ALA A 347 -27.01 -4.95 -47.78
C ALA A 347 -27.92 -6.00 -48.43
N THR A 348 -29.02 -6.37 -47.77
CA THR A 348 -30.15 -7.02 -48.43
C THR A 348 -30.80 -6.00 -49.36
N ARG A 349 -30.41 -6.06 -50.63
CA ARG A 349 -31.12 -5.50 -51.77
C ARG A 349 -32.55 -6.10 -51.79
N PRO A 350 -33.61 -5.30 -51.89
CA PRO A 350 -34.92 -5.82 -52.24
C PRO A 350 -34.90 -6.12 -53.75
N ASP A 351 -35.26 -7.36 -54.10
CA ASP A 351 -35.54 -7.75 -55.48
C ASP A 351 -36.80 -7.02 -55.97
N GLU A 352 -36.64 -6.24 -57.03
CA GLU A 352 -37.72 -5.88 -57.94
C GLU A 352 -37.97 -7.05 -58.89
N ARG A 353 -39.15 -7.67 -58.80
CA ARG A 353 -39.94 -8.15 -59.95
C ARG A 353 -41.35 -8.55 -59.55
#